data_AF-A0A194PD95-F1
#
_entry.id   AF-A0A194PD95-F1
#
_cell.length_a   1.000
_cell.length_b   1.000
_cell.length_c   1.000
_cell.angle_alpha   90.00
_cell.angle_beta   90.00
_cell.angle_gamma   90.00
#
_symmetry.space_group_name_H-M   'P 1'
#
loop_
_entity.id
_entity.type
_entity.pdbx_description
1 polymer ?
#
loop_
_entity_poly.entity_id
_entity_poly.type
_entity_poly.pdbx_seq_one_letter_code
_entity_poly.pdbx_strand_id
1 'polypeptide(L)'
;MNEEEIKVLSSGDKSGVLQILEKFLKDNENVFTFPNLSMNNNRVSLWAALFQLIQEPSLESVHAMCLSALRILSRDKLEVDAIVCEKWIIILIDKAGLFNFLNIDDETRPVEIIPQKEEAIEALKCLCNLALNSEVSRALCAHTAIAQGLVARLRSYKDIPYKDDIMLFDMKLLFILTALRQDISAKIKSELHGMDYLISCLNEIITEASVDPDVAGACGGVTGDSHCFLQDNQQAIICEILKIQFNLTLQNSLDDQVDEEEEAIYLRLMPVLTTLLSAHVSTEQKLHELRNNIVNVLVSVPSKFYPYLTPDFNEGEKPQYVYDTKNMESIQSLIQFLLHRLTITTNTSNQNEYLCPILTVLNKSARSCRAHRKYLRQEVLPPLRDVSRPPEKGSTLRNQLCRLLTTPITAIRDLVAEFLFILCKEKVGRMVKYTGFGNAAGHLAQKGLLSGGRGPVVYSSSSEDSDTEEYLEAQPHIDPVVGCTRPPRVNPFEGMTEEQKEYEAMKLVNLFDKMVSTGVVKPARVGPDGRPQPLDHVLEMREHPPNRPQS
;
A
#
# COMPACT_ATOMS: atom_id res chain seq x y z
N MET A 1 -19.52 11.40 35.24
CA MET A 1 -20.83 11.40 35.89
C MET A 1 -20.72 10.72 37.24
N ASN A 2 -21.39 11.24 38.26
CA ASN A 2 -21.47 10.60 39.58
C ASN A 2 -22.72 9.70 39.68
N GLU A 3 -22.85 8.93 40.76
CA GLU A 3 -23.97 8.00 40.97
C GLU A 3 -25.34 8.71 40.98
N GLU A 4 -25.41 9.95 41.45
CA GLU A 4 -26.64 10.73 41.47
C GLU A 4 -27.08 11.13 40.07
N GLU A 5 -26.14 11.60 39.23
CA GLU A 5 -26.38 11.91 37.82
C GLU A 5 -26.86 10.65 37.06
N ILE A 6 -26.28 9.47 37.33
CA ILE A 6 -26.70 8.19 36.71
C ILE A 6 -28.14 7.80 37.13
N LYS A 7 -28.53 8.04 38.39
CA LYS A 7 -29.90 7.81 38.86
C LYS A 7 -30.91 8.72 38.17
N VAL A 8 -30.55 9.98 37.94
CA VAL A 8 -31.39 10.93 37.17
C VAL A 8 -31.51 10.50 35.70
N LEU A 9 -30.44 9.98 35.10
CA LEU A 9 -30.54 9.40 33.76
C LEU A 9 -31.50 8.19 33.72
N SER A 10 -31.46 7.36 34.76
CA SER A 10 -32.33 6.17 34.86
C SER A 10 -33.80 6.51 35.12
N SER A 11 -34.11 7.70 35.64
CA SER A 11 -35.50 8.12 35.90
C SER A 11 -36.23 8.62 34.66
N GLY A 12 -35.51 8.96 33.59
CA GLY A 12 -36.09 9.42 32.32
C GLY A 12 -36.65 10.85 32.36
N ASP A 13 -36.33 11.66 33.37
CA ASP A 13 -36.75 13.07 33.40
C ASP A 13 -36.04 13.87 32.29
N LYS A 14 -36.78 14.23 31.24
CA LYS A 14 -36.27 14.83 30.01
C LYS A 14 -35.39 16.08 30.26
N SER A 15 -35.80 16.95 31.20
CA SER A 15 -35.05 18.19 31.48
C SER A 15 -33.73 17.90 32.19
N GLY A 16 -33.77 17.04 33.22
CA GLY A 16 -32.58 16.60 33.95
C GLY A 16 -31.60 15.82 33.08
N VAL A 17 -32.11 14.90 32.25
CA VAL A 17 -31.31 14.12 31.29
C VAL A 17 -30.55 15.02 30.34
N LEU A 18 -31.23 16.01 29.75
CA LEU A 18 -30.64 16.91 28.77
C LEU A 18 -29.49 17.73 29.39
N GLN A 19 -29.70 18.33 30.57
CA GLN A 19 -28.66 19.10 31.27
C GLN A 19 -27.43 18.25 31.63
N ILE A 20 -27.66 17.02 32.10
CA ILE A 20 -26.58 16.10 32.47
C ILE A 20 -25.77 15.68 31.23
N LEU A 21 -26.44 15.34 30.13
CA LEU A 21 -25.77 14.96 28.89
C LEU A 21 -25.02 16.13 28.26
N GLU A 22 -25.59 17.34 28.21
CA GLU A 22 -24.90 18.53 27.68
C GLU A 22 -23.59 18.80 28.43
N LYS A 23 -23.66 18.81 29.77
CA LYS A 23 -22.49 18.97 30.64
C LYS A 23 -21.46 17.89 30.37
N PHE A 24 -21.87 16.62 30.32
CA PHE A 24 -20.96 15.52 30.09
C PHE A 24 -20.26 15.60 28.73
N LEU A 25 -21.00 15.87 27.65
CA LEU A 25 -20.44 15.97 26.31
C LEU A 25 -19.41 17.10 26.22
N LYS A 26 -19.73 18.27 26.81
CA LYS A 26 -18.84 19.43 26.85
C LYS A 26 -17.54 19.14 27.62
N ASP A 27 -17.65 18.48 28.77
CA ASP A 27 -16.51 18.23 29.65
C ASP A 27 -15.59 17.10 29.13
N ASN A 28 -16.10 16.19 28.28
CA ASN A 28 -15.43 14.94 27.96
C ASN A 28 -15.16 14.70 26.46
N GLU A 29 -15.37 15.70 25.59
CA GLU A 29 -15.23 15.56 24.14
C GLU A 29 -13.87 15.01 23.68
N ASN A 30 -12.79 15.37 24.40
CA ASN A 30 -11.42 14.93 24.10
C ASN A 30 -10.86 13.95 25.14
N VAL A 31 -11.73 13.36 25.96
CA VAL A 31 -11.35 12.36 26.98
C VAL A 31 -11.40 10.96 26.39
N PHE A 32 -10.40 10.14 26.75
CA PHE A 32 -10.22 8.77 26.26
C PHE A 32 -10.26 7.70 27.34
N THR A 33 -10.24 8.07 28.62
CA THR A 33 -10.22 7.13 29.76
C THR A 33 -11.09 7.64 30.91
N PHE A 34 -11.84 6.75 31.54
CA PHE A 34 -12.78 7.07 32.63
C PHE A 34 -12.54 6.19 33.87
N PRO A 35 -11.40 6.35 34.56
CA PRO A 35 -11.06 5.51 35.72
C PRO A 35 -12.09 5.62 36.86
N ASN A 36 -12.75 6.77 36.98
CA ASN A 36 -13.78 7.00 38.01
C ASN A 36 -15.04 6.14 37.79
N LEU A 37 -15.27 5.62 36.58
CA LEU A 37 -16.41 4.77 36.26
C LEU A 37 -16.19 3.28 36.59
N SER A 38 -14.93 2.88 36.85
CA SER A 38 -14.59 1.51 37.28
C SER A 38 -15.00 1.20 38.73
N MET A 39 -15.42 2.22 39.49
CA MET A 39 -15.91 2.05 40.86
C MET A 39 -17.42 1.77 40.86
N ASN A 40 -17.89 0.93 41.80
CA ASN A 40 -19.31 0.69 42.11
C ASN A 40 -20.19 0.28 40.91
N ASN A 41 -19.64 -0.41 39.90
CA ASN A 41 -20.35 -0.77 38.66
C ASN A 41 -20.95 0.43 37.89
N ASN A 42 -20.46 1.65 38.14
CA ASN A 42 -21.01 2.87 37.56
C ASN A 42 -20.97 2.85 36.03
N ARG A 43 -19.93 2.24 35.42
CA ARG A 43 -19.84 2.06 33.97
C ARG A 43 -21.03 1.26 33.42
N VAL A 44 -21.35 0.12 34.04
CA VAL A 44 -22.46 -0.75 33.62
C VAL A 44 -23.80 0.00 33.78
N SER A 45 -24.02 0.61 34.93
CA SER A 45 -25.26 1.36 35.21
C SER A 45 -25.47 2.53 34.27
N LEU A 46 -24.40 3.27 33.94
CA LEU A 46 -24.45 4.37 32.98
C LEU A 46 -24.80 3.88 31.58
N TRP A 47 -24.13 2.83 31.08
CA TRP A 47 -24.43 2.26 29.76
C TRP A 47 -25.87 1.76 29.69
N ALA A 48 -26.31 1.03 30.72
CA ALA A 48 -27.69 0.54 30.80
C ALA A 48 -28.72 1.69 30.75
N ALA A 49 -28.48 2.77 31.51
CA ALA A 49 -29.35 3.95 31.51
C ALA A 49 -29.38 4.62 30.11
N LEU A 50 -28.22 4.81 29.47
CA LEU A 50 -28.15 5.41 28.13
C LEU A 50 -28.88 4.56 27.08
N PHE A 51 -28.69 3.25 27.09
CA PHE A 51 -29.41 2.36 26.17
C PHE A 51 -30.91 2.35 26.44
N GLN A 52 -31.34 2.41 27.70
CA GLN A 52 -32.76 2.52 28.04
C GLN A 52 -33.38 3.81 27.48
N LEU A 53 -32.68 4.95 27.62
CA LEU A 53 -33.14 6.24 27.09
C LEU A 53 -33.25 6.23 25.55
N ILE A 54 -32.31 5.59 24.85
CA ILE A 54 -32.30 5.48 23.38
C ILE A 54 -33.47 4.61 22.88
N GLN A 55 -33.95 3.66 23.68
CA GLN A 55 -35.08 2.81 23.33
C GLN A 55 -36.44 3.45 23.61
N GLU A 56 -36.49 4.56 24.37
CA GLU A 56 -37.73 5.23 24.76
C GLU A 56 -38.17 6.25 23.69
N PRO A 57 -39.26 6.02 22.94
CA PRO A 57 -39.65 6.87 21.82
C PRO A 57 -40.04 8.29 22.24
N SER A 58 -40.57 8.47 23.46
CA SER A 58 -40.93 9.79 24.00
C SER A 58 -39.72 10.72 24.21
N LEU A 59 -38.51 10.16 24.18
CA LEU A 59 -37.24 10.84 24.42
C LEU A 59 -36.38 10.98 23.16
N GLU A 60 -36.97 10.91 21.96
CA GLU A 60 -36.27 11.05 20.67
C GLU A 60 -35.28 12.23 20.62
N SER A 61 -35.67 13.39 21.17
CA SER A 61 -34.82 14.58 21.19
C SER A 61 -33.50 14.44 21.96
N VAL A 62 -33.32 13.41 22.79
CA VAL A 62 -32.07 13.15 23.53
C VAL A 62 -31.30 11.93 22.99
N HIS A 63 -31.83 11.21 22.00
CA HIS A 63 -31.21 9.98 21.46
C HIS A 63 -29.81 10.27 20.89
N ALA A 64 -29.68 11.31 20.06
CA ALA A 64 -28.39 11.72 19.50
C ALA A 64 -27.34 12.07 20.58
N MET A 65 -27.77 12.70 21.68
CA MET A 65 -26.89 13.02 22.80
C MET A 65 -26.46 11.78 23.59
N CYS A 66 -27.38 10.83 23.78
CA CYS A 66 -27.07 9.55 24.42
C CYS A 66 -26.06 8.75 23.59
N LEU A 67 -26.25 8.70 22.26
CA LEU A 67 -25.32 8.05 21.33
C LEU A 67 -23.95 8.74 21.31
N SER A 68 -23.93 10.08 21.35
CA SER A 68 -22.68 10.84 21.50
C SER A 68 -21.94 10.52 22.80
N ALA A 69 -22.68 10.36 23.91
CA ALA A 69 -22.10 9.97 25.19
C ALA A 69 -21.54 8.54 25.13
N LEU A 70 -22.28 7.59 24.52
CA LEU A 70 -21.81 6.23 24.27
C LEU A 70 -20.57 6.20 23.37
N ARG A 71 -20.51 7.04 22.32
CA ARG A 71 -19.32 7.19 21.47
C ARG A 71 -18.10 7.65 22.29
N ILE A 72 -18.26 8.61 23.19
CA ILE A 72 -17.16 9.07 24.06
C ILE A 72 -16.73 7.95 25.00
N LEU A 73 -17.68 7.27 25.64
CA LEU A 73 -17.41 6.18 26.58
C LEU A 73 -16.75 4.96 25.91
N SER A 74 -17.11 4.64 24.66
CA SER A 74 -16.56 3.50 23.90
C SER A 74 -15.11 3.68 23.45
N ARG A 75 -14.52 4.88 23.62
CA ARG A 75 -13.07 5.11 23.41
C ARG A 75 -12.22 4.47 24.50
N ASP A 76 -12.78 4.33 25.69
CA ASP A 76 -12.08 3.76 26.84
C ASP A 76 -12.03 2.24 26.69
N LYS A 77 -10.84 1.67 26.63
CA LYS A 77 -10.64 0.23 26.45
C LYS A 77 -10.93 -0.56 27.72
N LEU A 78 -10.96 0.10 28.88
CA LEU A 78 -11.13 -0.55 30.16
C LEU A 78 -12.55 -1.11 30.32
N GLU A 79 -12.65 -2.40 30.61
CA GLU A 79 -13.89 -3.12 30.93
C GLU A 79 -14.95 -3.17 29.83
N VAL A 80 -14.70 -2.66 28.61
CA VAL A 80 -15.67 -2.73 27.50
C VAL A 80 -16.07 -4.19 27.20
N ASP A 81 -15.11 -5.10 27.22
CA ASP A 81 -15.35 -6.53 27.01
C ASP A 81 -16.28 -7.16 28.06
N ALA A 82 -16.31 -6.61 29.28
CA ALA A 82 -17.12 -7.14 30.37
C ALA A 82 -18.56 -6.59 30.37
N ILE A 83 -18.80 -5.43 29.75
CA ILE A 83 -20.10 -4.76 29.79
C ILE A 83 -20.91 -4.93 28.49
N VAL A 84 -20.23 -5.06 27.35
CA VAL A 84 -20.91 -5.09 26.05
C VAL A 84 -21.71 -6.38 25.89
N CYS A 85 -22.91 -6.28 25.32
CA CYS A 85 -23.76 -7.43 25.05
C CYS A 85 -24.41 -7.34 23.67
N GLU A 86 -24.89 -8.48 23.17
CA GLU A 86 -25.48 -8.60 21.83
C GLU A 86 -26.64 -7.62 21.63
N LYS A 87 -27.53 -7.49 22.64
CA LYS A 87 -28.68 -6.57 22.60
C LYS A 87 -28.25 -5.13 22.31
N TRP A 88 -27.18 -4.65 22.94
CA TRP A 88 -26.69 -3.28 22.75
C TRP A 88 -26.09 -3.08 21.36
N ILE A 89 -25.37 -4.07 20.83
CA ILE A 89 -24.89 -4.05 19.45
C ILE A 89 -26.06 -3.98 18.46
N ILE A 90 -27.11 -4.78 18.66
CA ILE A 90 -28.32 -4.75 17.83
C ILE A 90 -28.99 -3.38 17.87
N ILE A 91 -29.12 -2.75 19.04
CA ILE A 91 -29.68 -1.39 19.16
C ILE A 91 -28.83 -0.37 18.39
N LEU A 92 -27.51 -0.47 18.46
CA LEU A 92 -26.64 0.44 17.71
C LEU A 92 -26.75 0.22 16.19
N ILE A 93 -26.89 -1.02 15.73
CA ILE A 93 -27.11 -1.35 14.30
C ILE A 93 -28.45 -0.77 13.81
N ASP A 94 -29.49 -0.89 14.63
CA ASP A 94 -30.82 -0.32 14.37
C ASP A 94 -30.76 1.21 14.29
N LYS A 95 -30.15 1.86 15.29
CA LYS A 95 -29.97 3.31 15.32
C LYS A 95 -29.04 3.85 14.25
N ALA A 96 -28.11 3.03 13.76
CA ALA A 96 -27.33 3.32 12.57
C ALA A 96 -28.15 3.21 11.27
N GLY A 97 -29.37 2.65 11.32
CA GLY A 97 -30.28 2.44 10.19
C GLY A 97 -29.91 1.26 9.29
N LEU A 98 -29.04 0.35 9.75
CA LEU A 98 -28.48 -0.71 8.89
C LEU A 98 -29.50 -1.81 8.59
N PHE A 99 -30.45 -2.03 9.51
CA PHE A 99 -31.55 -2.97 9.27
C PHE A 99 -32.47 -2.52 8.14
N ASN A 100 -32.48 -1.22 7.83
CA ASN A 100 -33.40 -0.68 6.83
C ASN A 100 -33.13 -1.13 5.39
N PHE A 101 -31.95 -1.69 5.16
CA PHE A 101 -31.52 -2.14 3.84
C PHE A 101 -31.67 -3.65 3.65
N LEU A 102 -32.01 -4.41 4.70
CA LEU A 102 -32.00 -5.89 4.63
C LEU A 102 -33.17 -6.50 3.83
N ASN A 103 -34.28 -5.78 3.64
CA ASN A 103 -35.48 -6.28 2.97
C ASN A 103 -36.18 -5.21 2.11
N ILE A 104 -35.41 -4.49 1.28
CA ILE A 104 -35.95 -3.40 0.44
C ILE A 104 -37.01 -3.91 -0.56
N ASP A 105 -36.90 -5.17 -0.99
CA ASP A 105 -37.80 -5.79 -1.95
C ASP A 105 -39.14 -6.26 -1.33
N ASP A 106 -39.33 -6.11 -0.01
CA ASP A 106 -40.57 -6.46 0.68
C ASP A 106 -41.55 -5.29 0.68
N GLU A 107 -42.40 -5.21 -0.36
CA GLU A 107 -43.45 -4.18 -0.53
C GLU A 107 -44.44 -4.09 0.66
N THR A 108 -44.43 -5.08 1.56
CA THR A 108 -45.32 -5.11 2.74
C THR A 108 -44.78 -4.35 3.94
N ARG A 109 -43.51 -3.90 3.92
CA ARG A 109 -42.93 -3.13 5.02
C ARG A 109 -43.34 -1.65 4.96
N PRO A 110 -43.70 -1.04 6.10
CA PRO A 110 -43.87 0.42 6.16
C PRO A 110 -42.59 1.12 5.71
N VAL A 111 -42.71 2.29 5.07
CA VAL A 111 -41.57 3.18 4.82
C VAL A 111 -40.85 3.41 6.15
N GLU A 112 -39.69 2.77 6.32
CA GLU A 112 -38.96 2.85 7.57
C GLU A 112 -38.46 4.28 7.79
N ILE A 113 -38.56 4.73 9.04
CA ILE A 113 -38.09 6.04 9.47
C ILE A 113 -36.57 6.06 9.25
N ILE A 114 -36.12 6.86 8.30
CA ILE A 114 -34.71 7.17 8.14
C ILE A 114 -34.24 7.80 9.46
N PRO A 115 -33.26 7.21 10.17
CA PRO A 115 -32.78 7.80 11.40
C PRO A 115 -32.27 9.22 11.15
N GLN A 116 -32.43 10.11 12.12
CA GLN A 116 -31.84 11.45 12.04
C GLN A 116 -30.33 11.33 11.78
N LYS A 117 -29.80 12.24 10.98
CA LYS A 117 -28.39 12.21 10.53
C LYS A 117 -27.43 12.01 11.71
N GLU A 118 -27.63 12.78 12.77
CA GLU A 118 -26.81 12.78 13.96
C GLU A 118 -26.89 11.46 14.73
N GLU A 119 -28.08 10.86 14.85
CA GLU A 119 -28.25 9.55 15.49
C GLU A 119 -27.49 8.45 14.71
N ALA A 120 -27.69 8.38 13.40
CA ALA A 120 -27.05 7.37 12.57
C ALA A 120 -25.52 7.46 12.64
N ILE A 121 -24.98 8.67 12.50
CA ILE A 121 -23.53 8.92 12.52
C ILE A 121 -22.94 8.59 13.90
N GLU A 122 -23.57 8.99 15.00
CA GLU A 122 -23.06 8.73 16.34
C GLU A 122 -23.15 7.23 16.71
N ALA A 123 -24.19 6.53 16.25
CA ALA A 123 -24.29 5.09 16.37
C ALA A 123 -23.17 4.37 15.59
N LEU A 124 -22.91 4.75 14.34
CA LEU A 124 -21.82 4.19 13.52
C LEU A 124 -20.44 4.45 14.13
N LYS A 125 -20.20 5.66 14.65
CA LYS A 125 -18.95 5.99 15.36
C LYS A 125 -18.78 5.13 16.62
N CYS A 126 -19.86 4.90 17.37
CA CYS A 126 -19.85 4.03 18.54
C CYS A 126 -19.53 2.57 18.15
N LEU A 127 -20.16 2.05 17.10
CA LEU A 127 -19.86 0.72 16.53
C LEU A 127 -18.40 0.62 16.08
N CYS A 128 -17.85 1.64 15.42
CA CYS A 128 -16.44 1.68 15.03
C CYS A 128 -15.51 1.56 16.26
N ASN A 129 -15.77 2.33 17.31
CA ASN A 129 -14.98 2.30 18.53
C ASN A 129 -15.04 0.93 19.21
N LEU A 130 -16.25 0.37 19.35
CA LEU A 130 -16.46 -0.97 19.92
C LEU A 130 -15.74 -2.05 19.11
N ALA A 131 -15.92 -2.05 17.79
CA ALA A 131 -15.28 -3.01 16.90
C ALA A 131 -13.75 -2.87 16.90
N LEU A 132 -13.21 -1.65 17.05
CA LEU A 132 -11.76 -1.43 17.10
C LEU A 132 -11.17 -1.88 18.45
N ASN A 133 -11.81 -1.54 19.55
CA ASN A 133 -11.25 -1.67 20.89
C ASN A 133 -11.52 -3.02 21.57
N SER A 134 -12.54 -3.76 21.16
CA SER A 134 -13.04 -4.94 21.88
C SER A 134 -13.18 -6.17 20.97
N GLU A 135 -12.49 -7.25 21.31
CA GLU A 135 -12.64 -8.53 20.60
C GLU A 135 -14.01 -9.16 20.84
N VAL A 136 -14.54 -9.02 22.05
CA VAL A 136 -15.89 -9.49 22.40
C VAL A 136 -16.93 -8.77 21.54
N SER A 137 -16.82 -7.45 21.37
CA SER A 137 -17.71 -6.68 20.50
C SER A 137 -17.68 -7.18 19.05
N ARG A 138 -16.47 -7.46 18.52
CA ARG A 138 -16.31 -8.04 17.18
C ARG A 138 -16.94 -9.43 17.06
N ALA A 139 -16.80 -10.28 18.08
CA ALA A 139 -17.43 -11.59 18.12
C ALA A 139 -18.97 -11.48 18.15
N LEU A 140 -19.52 -10.56 18.95
CA LEU A 140 -20.95 -10.27 18.97
C LEU A 140 -21.44 -9.78 17.61
N CYS A 141 -20.73 -8.86 16.96
CA CYS A 141 -21.04 -8.38 15.62
C CYS A 141 -21.19 -9.54 14.61
N ALA A 142 -20.34 -10.57 14.68
CA ALA A 142 -20.41 -11.73 13.79
C ALA A 142 -21.72 -12.54 13.91
N HIS A 143 -22.37 -12.50 15.09
CA HIS A 143 -23.67 -13.14 15.34
C HIS A 143 -24.88 -12.27 14.94
N THR A 144 -24.64 -11.02 14.53
CA THR A 144 -25.70 -10.10 14.07
C THR A 144 -25.78 -10.01 12.54
N ALA A 145 -26.76 -9.25 12.04
CA ALA A 145 -26.89 -8.94 10.61
C ALA A 145 -26.09 -7.69 10.18
N ILE A 146 -25.09 -7.24 10.95
CA ILE A 146 -24.29 -6.04 10.64
C ILE A 146 -23.60 -6.12 9.28
N ALA A 147 -23.02 -7.27 8.92
CA ALA A 147 -22.33 -7.45 7.64
C ALA A 147 -23.31 -7.36 6.48
N GLN A 148 -24.47 -8.02 6.60
CA GLN A 148 -25.54 -7.94 5.60
C GLN A 148 -26.09 -6.53 5.48
N GLY A 149 -26.28 -5.80 6.59
CA GLY A 149 -26.80 -4.43 6.58
C GLY A 149 -25.83 -3.46 5.89
N LEU A 150 -24.53 -3.58 6.18
CA LEU A 150 -23.49 -2.78 5.53
C LEU A 150 -23.41 -3.05 4.02
N VAL A 151 -23.43 -4.32 3.60
CA VAL A 151 -23.40 -4.69 2.17
C VAL A 151 -24.70 -4.29 1.46
N ALA A 152 -25.86 -4.47 2.10
CA ALA A 152 -27.14 -4.09 1.52
C ALA A 152 -27.24 -2.57 1.33
N ARG A 153 -26.75 -1.77 2.29
CA ARG A 153 -26.66 -0.32 2.12
C ARG A 153 -25.68 0.07 1.02
N LEU A 154 -24.53 -0.60 0.90
CA LEU A 154 -23.58 -0.41 -0.18
C LEU A 154 -24.21 -0.66 -1.56
N ARG A 155 -25.07 -1.69 -1.67
CA ARG A 155 -25.84 -1.98 -2.89
C ARG A 155 -26.81 -0.85 -3.26
N SER A 156 -27.37 -0.15 -2.28
CA SER A 156 -28.29 0.98 -2.46
C SER A 156 -27.60 2.35 -2.36
N TYR A 157 -26.34 2.45 -2.82
CA TYR A 157 -25.50 3.66 -2.72
C TYR A 157 -26.22 4.98 -3.06
N LYS A 158 -27.03 4.98 -4.13
CA LYS A 158 -27.75 6.18 -4.61
C LYS A 158 -28.85 6.65 -3.67
N ASP A 159 -29.41 5.74 -2.89
CA ASP A 159 -30.56 5.99 -2.02
C ASP A 159 -30.14 6.30 -0.58
N ILE A 160 -28.83 6.39 -0.31
CA ILE A 160 -28.31 6.65 1.04
C ILE A 160 -28.55 8.12 1.42
N PRO A 161 -29.27 8.39 2.52
CA PRO A 161 -29.44 9.75 3.04
C PRO A 161 -28.12 10.27 3.62
N TYR A 162 -27.79 11.54 3.36
CA TYR A 162 -26.54 12.17 3.83
C TYR A 162 -25.29 11.33 3.49
N LYS A 163 -25.27 10.79 2.26
CA LYS A 163 -24.38 9.71 1.81
C LYS A 163 -22.93 9.84 2.23
N ASP A 164 -22.35 11.04 2.12
CA ASP A 164 -20.92 11.25 2.33
C ASP A 164 -20.48 10.91 3.77
N ASP A 165 -21.27 11.34 4.75
CA ASP A 165 -20.96 11.12 6.16
C ASP A 165 -21.23 9.66 6.57
N ILE A 166 -22.35 9.10 6.10
CA ILE A 166 -22.76 7.73 6.39
C ILE A 166 -21.77 6.73 5.77
N MET A 167 -21.47 6.89 4.48
CA MET A 167 -20.54 6.00 3.77
C MET A 167 -19.15 6.02 4.36
N LEU A 168 -18.66 7.18 4.83
CA LEU A 168 -17.35 7.25 5.47
C LEU A 168 -17.27 6.35 6.71
N PHE A 169 -18.30 6.36 7.57
CA PHE A 169 -18.29 5.53 8.77
C PHE A 169 -18.70 4.08 8.51
N ASP A 170 -19.58 3.81 7.54
CA ASP A 170 -19.90 2.46 7.08
C ASP A 170 -18.64 1.77 6.56
N MET A 171 -17.85 2.43 5.70
CA MET A 171 -16.61 1.87 5.16
C MET A 171 -15.52 1.73 6.23
N LYS A 172 -15.42 2.66 7.20
CA LYS A 172 -14.51 2.48 8.34
C LYS A 172 -14.88 1.26 9.18
N LEU A 173 -16.17 1.08 9.47
CA LEU A 173 -16.66 -0.07 10.23
C LEU A 173 -16.39 -1.37 9.47
N LEU A 174 -16.72 -1.39 8.17
CA LEU A 174 -16.48 -2.54 7.29
C LEU A 174 -14.99 -2.87 7.18
N PHE A 175 -14.12 -1.86 7.10
CA PHE A 175 -12.65 -2.04 7.14
C PHE A 175 -12.20 -2.69 8.45
N ILE A 176 -12.64 -2.18 9.61
CA ILE A 176 -12.29 -2.73 10.93
C ILE A 176 -12.74 -4.20 11.05
N LEU A 177 -13.99 -4.49 10.67
CA LEU A 177 -14.55 -5.83 10.76
C LEU A 177 -13.84 -6.82 9.82
N THR A 178 -13.58 -6.42 8.58
CA THR A 178 -12.87 -7.28 7.60
C THR A 178 -11.39 -7.48 7.93
N ALA A 179 -10.75 -6.50 8.60
CA ALA A 179 -9.36 -6.59 9.04
C ALA A 179 -9.18 -7.50 10.26
N LEU A 180 -10.11 -7.44 11.21
CA LEU A 180 -9.94 -8.04 12.55
C LEU A 180 -10.77 -9.32 12.78
N ARG A 181 -11.65 -9.71 11.84
CA ARG A 181 -12.50 -10.92 11.95
C ARG A 181 -12.59 -11.67 10.63
N GLN A 182 -11.96 -12.85 10.60
CA GLN A 182 -11.89 -13.69 9.41
C GLN A 182 -13.27 -14.27 9.02
N ASP A 183 -14.13 -14.58 9.97
CA ASP A 183 -15.50 -15.07 9.73
C ASP A 183 -16.38 -14.01 9.05
N ILE A 184 -16.34 -12.76 9.52
CA ILE A 184 -17.05 -11.64 8.87
C ILE A 184 -16.47 -11.38 7.48
N SER A 185 -15.14 -11.39 7.35
CA SER A 185 -14.44 -11.20 6.08
C SER A 185 -14.82 -12.27 5.04
N ALA A 186 -14.79 -13.55 5.44
CA ALA A 186 -15.19 -14.68 4.59
C ALA A 186 -16.67 -14.58 4.18
N LYS A 187 -17.56 -14.22 5.12
CA LYS A 187 -18.97 -14.01 4.83
C LYS A 187 -19.21 -12.91 3.79
N ILE A 188 -18.56 -11.75 3.96
CA ILE A 188 -18.67 -10.64 3.01
C ILE A 188 -18.19 -11.05 1.62
N LYS A 189 -17.06 -11.79 1.57
CA LYS A 189 -16.46 -12.23 0.31
C LYS A 189 -17.30 -13.29 -0.40
N SER A 190 -17.59 -14.39 0.28
CA SER A 190 -18.11 -15.62 -0.33
C SER A 190 -19.63 -15.73 -0.31
N GLU A 191 -20.32 -15.10 0.64
CA GLU A 191 -21.78 -15.19 0.76
C GLU A 191 -22.50 -13.92 0.28
N LEU A 192 -21.90 -12.75 0.47
CA LEU A 192 -22.55 -11.47 0.20
C LEU A 192 -22.06 -10.77 -1.07
N HIS A 193 -21.15 -11.39 -1.83
CA HIS A 193 -20.52 -10.82 -3.04
C HIS A 193 -19.99 -9.38 -2.81
N GLY A 194 -19.43 -9.12 -1.62
CA GLY A 194 -19.08 -7.77 -1.19
C GLY A 194 -18.08 -7.07 -2.12
N MET A 195 -17.17 -7.82 -2.77
CA MET A 195 -16.23 -7.27 -3.75
C MET A 195 -16.93 -6.60 -4.94
N ASP A 196 -18.02 -7.17 -5.41
CA ASP A 196 -18.79 -6.64 -6.55
C ASP A 196 -19.41 -5.30 -6.20
N TYR A 197 -20.05 -5.22 -5.03
CA TYR A 197 -20.66 -3.99 -4.56
C TYR A 197 -19.63 -2.90 -4.23
N LEU A 198 -18.45 -3.27 -3.73
CA LEU A 198 -17.34 -2.33 -3.53
C LEU A 198 -16.86 -1.75 -4.87
N ILE A 199 -16.70 -2.59 -5.90
CA ILE A 199 -16.32 -2.15 -7.25
C ILE A 199 -17.41 -1.28 -7.87
N SER A 200 -18.68 -1.67 -7.76
CA SER A 200 -19.82 -0.87 -8.23
C SER A 200 -19.87 0.49 -7.53
N CYS A 201 -19.66 0.54 -6.21
CA CYS A 201 -19.63 1.79 -5.47
C CYS A 201 -18.48 2.71 -5.91
N LEU A 202 -17.27 2.18 -6.14
CA LEU A 202 -16.18 2.98 -6.71
C LEU A 202 -16.55 3.58 -8.07
N ASN A 203 -17.19 2.79 -8.96
CA ASN A 203 -17.64 3.28 -10.27
C ASN A 203 -18.69 4.40 -10.15
N GLU A 204 -19.64 4.26 -9.23
CA GLU A 204 -20.64 5.31 -8.98
C GLU A 204 -19.98 6.60 -8.46
N ILE A 205 -19.04 6.51 -7.50
CA ILE A 205 -18.29 7.68 -7.00
C ILE A 205 -17.47 8.33 -8.12
N ILE A 206 -16.81 7.54 -8.97
CA ILE A 206 -16.05 8.04 -10.13
C ILE A 206 -16.99 8.75 -11.11
N THR A 207 -18.16 8.16 -11.37
CA THR A 207 -19.16 8.72 -12.29
C THR A 207 -19.70 10.06 -11.78
N GLU A 208 -19.96 10.17 -10.48
CA GLU A 208 -20.36 11.44 -9.85
C GLU A 208 -19.25 12.50 -9.85
N ALA A 209 -17.99 12.08 -9.85
CA ALA A 209 -16.81 12.95 -9.83
C ALA A 209 -16.31 13.36 -11.22
N SER A 210 -16.75 12.67 -12.28
CA SER A 210 -16.41 13.02 -13.66
C SER A 210 -17.31 14.16 -14.15
N VAL A 211 -16.70 15.26 -14.59
CA VAL A 211 -17.43 16.42 -15.14
C VAL A 211 -17.75 16.17 -16.62
N ASP A 212 -18.98 16.52 -17.03
CA ASP A 212 -19.41 16.50 -18.42
C ASP A 212 -18.50 17.42 -19.27
N PRO A 213 -17.94 16.97 -20.40
CA PRO A 213 -17.00 17.75 -21.22
C PRO A 213 -17.52 19.14 -21.64
N ASP A 214 -18.84 19.35 -21.71
CA ASP A 214 -19.45 20.64 -22.05
C ASP A 214 -19.25 21.73 -20.97
N VAL A 215 -19.00 21.36 -19.71
CA VAL A 215 -18.77 22.32 -18.60
C VAL A 215 -17.27 22.65 -18.45
N ALA A 216 -16.38 21.73 -18.81
CA ALA A 216 -14.92 21.91 -18.75
C ALA A 216 -14.42 23.03 -19.68
N GLY A 217 -15.11 23.26 -20.80
CA GLY A 217 -14.81 24.36 -21.73
C GLY A 217 -14.98 25.77 -21.14
N ALA A 218 -15.79 25.94 -20.09
CA ALA A 218 -15.98 27.23 -19.42
C ALA A 218 -14.84 27.57 -18.43
N CYS A 219 -14.06 26.57 -18.00
CA CYS A 219 -13.00 26.71 -17.01
C CYS A 219 -11.59 26.82 -17.61
N GLY A 220 -11.47 26.96 -18.94
CA GLY A 220 -10.18 27.11 -19.62
C GLY A 220 -9.32 25.84 -19.66
N GLY A 221 -9.92 24.67 -19.42
CA GLY A 221 -9.28 23.37 -19.59
C GLY A 221 -9.11 23.00 -21.06
N VAL A 222 -8.00 22.34 -21.39
CA VAL A 222 -7.76 21.79 -22.73
C VAL A 222 -8.83 20.75 -23.03
N THR A 223 -9.55 20.94 -24.14
CA THR A 223 -10.61 20.06 -24.63
C THR A 223 -10.07 18.66 -24.92
N GLY A 224 -10.54 17.62 -24.24
CA GLY A 224 -10.25 16.23 -24.63
C GLY A 224 -10.57 15.15 -23.60
N ASP A 225 -10.23 15.35 -22.32
CA ASP A 225 -10.23 14.24 -21.36
C ASP A 225 -11.25 14.48 -20.23
N SER A 226 -12.14 13.52 -20.01
CA SER A 226 -13.03 13.50 -18.85
C SER A 226 -12.17 13.29 -17.59
N HIS A 227 -11.74 14.38 -16.96
CA HIS A 227 -10.93 14.33 -15.76
C HIS A 227 -11.82 14.05 -14.55
N CYS A 228 -11.59 12.91 -13.89
CA CYS A 228 -12.23 12.58 -12.61
C CYS A 228 -11.65 13.49 -11.52
N PHE A 229 -12.47 14.42 -10.98
CA PHE A 229 -12.07 15.31 -9.88
C PHE A 229 -12.77 14.89 -8.60
N LEU A 230 -12.01 14.27 -7.70
CA LEU A 230 -12.54 13.73 -6.45
C LEU A 230 -12.58 14.81 -5.36
N GLN A 231 -13.75 14.99 -4.78
CA GLN A 231 -13.90 15.77 -3.55
C GLN A 231 -13.25 15.07 -2.36
N ASP A 232 -13.00 15.82 -1.30
CA ASP A 232 -12.29 15.38 -0.09
C ASP A 232 -12.96 14.21 0.64
N ASN A 233 -14.29 14.23 0.71
CA ASN A 233 -15.15 13.16 1.23
C ASN A 233 -15.10 11.91 0.34
N GLN A 234 -15.26 12.09 -0.98
CA GLN A 234 -15.22 11.00 -1.97
C GLN A 234 -13.87 10.28 -1.93
N GLN A 235 -12.76 11.02 -1.90
CA GLN A 235 -11.42 10.45 -1.80
C GLN A 235 -11.23 9.66 -0.49
N ALA A 236 -11.76 10.14 0.63
CA ALA A 236 -11.70 9.43 1.91
C ALA A 236 -12.49 8.12 1.87
N ILE A 237 -13.71 8.13 1.30
CA ILE A 237 -14.54 6.93 1.13
C ILE A 237 -13.84 5.91 0.21
N ILE A 238 -13.32 6.35 -0.94
CA ILE A 238 -12.56 5.50 -1.86
C ILE A 238 -11.37 4.85 -1.14
N CYS A 239 -10.63 5.60 -0.31
CA CYS A 239 -9.50 5.03 0.42
C CYS A 239 -9.95 3.94 1.40
N GLU A 240 -11.07 4.10 2.10
CA GLU A 240 -11.61 3.04 2.96
C GLU A 240 -12.07 1.82 2.14
N ILE A 241 -12.74 2.03 0.99
CA ILE A 241 -13.13 0.95 0.07
C ILE A 241 -11.90 0.15 -0.41
N LEU A 242 -10.83 0.84 -0.83
CA LEU A 242 -9.59 0.20 -1.27
C LEU A 242 -8.93 -0.61 -0.14
N LYS A 243 -8.97 -0.14 1.10
CA LYS A 243 -8.48 -0.91 2.26
C LYS A 243 -9.29 -2.18 2.48
N ILE A 244 -10.62 -2.11 2.34
CA ILE A 244 -11.50 -3.29 2.44
C ILE A 244 -11.18 -4.29 1.31
N GLN A 245 -11.08 -3.81 0.06
CA GLN A 245 -10.71 -4.65 -1.08
C GLN A 245 -9.36 -5.32 -0.87
N PHE A 246 -8.38 -4.61 -0.31
CA PHE A 246 -7.09 -5.20 0.06
C PHE A 246 -7.26 -6.32 1.10
N ASN A 247 -8.02 -6.10 2.18
CA ASN A 247 -8.28 -7.13 3.20
C ASN A 247 -8.94 -8.39 2.61
N LEU A 248 -9.93 -8.22 1.72
CA LEU A 248 -10.67 -9.32 1.11
C LEU A 248 -9.83 -10.11 0.08
N THR A 249 -8.85 -9.47 -0.55
CA THR A 249 -7.99 -10.10 -1.57
C THR A 249 -6.69 -10.68 -1.00
N LEU A 250 -6.18 -10.15 0.12
CA LEU A 250 -4.92 -10.63 0.73
C LEU A 250 -4.99 -12.12 1.13
N GLN A 251 -6.17 -12.60 1.51
CA GLN A 251 -6.40 -13.98 1.99
C GLN A 251 -6.14 -15.07 0.93
N ASN A 252 -6.07 -14.72 -0.36
CA ASN A 252 -5.88 -15.68 -1.46
C ASN A 252 -4.46 -15.70 -2.06
N SER A 253 -3.56 -14.83 -1.59
CA SER A 253 -2.32 -14.48 -2.29
C SER A 253 -1.23 -15.57 -2.38
N LEU A 254 -1.54 -16.82 -2.01
CA LEU A 254 -0.59 -17.93 -2.00
C LEU A 254 -0.63 -18.81 -3.26
N ASP A 255 -1.74 -18.82 -3.99
CA ASP A 255 -1.88 -19.57 -5.25
C ASP A 255 -2.08 -18.60 -6.44
N ASP A 256 -1.23 -18.68 -7.45
CA ASP A 256 -1.41 -17.99 -8.74
C ASP A 256 -2.62 -18.54 -9.55
N GLN A 257 -3.33 -19.52 -8.99
CA GLN A 257 -4.57 -20.05 -9.56
C GLN A 257 -5.75 -19.19 -9.11
N VAL A 258 -6.27 -18.44 -10.06
CA VAL A 258 -7.46 -17.60 -9.91
C VAL A 258 -8.62 -18.38 -10.52
N ASP A 259 -9.71 -18.53 -9.79
CA ASP A 259 -10.93 -19.10 -10.35
C ASP A 259 -11.64 -18.11 -11.31
N GLU A 260 -12.69 -18.58 -11.99
CA GLU A 260 -13.41 -17.76 -12.98
C GLU A 260 -14.13 -16.56 -12.33
N GLU A 261 -14.58 -16.69 -11.08
CA GLU A 261 -15.29 -15.64 -10.36
C GLU A 261 -14.32 -14.51 -9.95
N GLU A 262 -13.18 -14.86 -9.37
CA GLU A 262 -12.11 -13.93 -9.03
C GLU A 262 -11.52 -13.27 -10.28
N GLU A 263 -11.40 -14.00 -11.38
CA GLU A 263 -10.97 -13.43 -12.65
C GLU A 263 -11.95 -12.34 -13.14
N ALA A 264 -13.25 -12.58 -13.06
CA ALA A 264 -14.27 -11.58 -13.39
C ALA A 264 -14.22 -10.35 -12.45
N ILE A 265 -13.90 -10.55 -11.16
CA ILE A 265 -13.69 -9.46 -10.20
C ILE A 265 -12.48 -8.61 -10.62
N TYR A 266 -11.33 -9.23 -10.90
CA TYR A 266 -10.14 -8.48 -11.29
C TYR A 266 -10.31 -7.75 -12.63
N LEU A 267 -10.98 -8.37 -13.61
CA LEU A 267 -11.29 -7.71 -14.90
C LEU A 267 -12.15 -6.45 -14.74
N ARG A 268 -13.06 -6.43 -13.75
CA ARG A 268 -13.85 -5.23 -13.41
C ARG A 268 -13.09 -4.24 -12.54
N LEU A 269 -12.22 -4.71 -11.64
CA LEU A 269 -11.45 -3.86 -10.73
C LEU A 269 -10.34 -3.08 -11.44
N MET A 270 -9.62 -3.69 -12.39
CA MET A 270 -8.44 -3.07 -12.99
C MET A 270 -8.75 -1.73 -13.69
N PRO A 271 -9.81 -1.59 -14.52
CA PRO A 271 -10.17 -0.29 -15.10
C PRO A 271 -10.48 0.78 -14.05
N VAL A 272 -11.12 0.40 -12.93
CA VAL A 272 -11.41 1.33 -11.82
C VAL A 272 -10.11 1.86 -11.21
N LEU A 273 -9.14 0.97 -10.94
CA LEU A 273 -7.83 1.38 -10.42
C LEU A 273 -7.07 2.26 -11.41
N THR A 274 -7.15 1.97 -12.71
CA THR A 274 -6.58 2.80 -13.79
C THR A 274 -7.14 4.22 -13.73
N THR A 275 -8.46 4.38 -13.66
CA THR A 275 -9.10 5.70 -13.59
C THR A 275 -8.72 6.44 -12.31
N LEU A 276 -8.69 5.75 -11.16
CA LEU A 276 -8.30 6.36 -9.87
C LEU A 276 -6.82 6.77 -9.81
N LEU A 277 -5.92 6.08 -10.52
CA LEU A 277 -4.51 6.47 -10.64
C LEU A 277 -4.31 7.78 -11.41
N SER A 278 -5.26 8.12 -12.29
CA SER A 278 -5.29 9.34 -13.08
C SER A 278 -6.25 10.41 -12.52
N ALA A 279 -6.87 10.16 -11.36
CA ALA A 279 -7.80 11.11 -10.75
C ALA A 279 -7.10 12.34 -10.18
N HIS A 280 -7.79 13.48 -10.24
CA HIS A 280 -7.38 14.74 -9.61
C HIS A 280 -8.01 14.86 -8.23
N VAL A 281 -7.24 15.36 -7.28
CA VAL A 281 -7.66 15.58 -5.88
C VAL A 281 -7.20 16.94 -5.41
N SER A 282 -7.75 17.40 -4.29
CA SER A 282 -7.49 18.74 -3.74
C SER A 282 -6.04 19.01 -3.33
N THR A 283 -5.32 17.99 -2.83
CA THR A 283 -3.97 18.15 -2.26
C THR A 283 -3.04 17.00 -2.61
N GLU A 284 -1.74 17.28 -2.67
CA GLU A 284 -0.72 16.26 -2.95
C GLU A 284 -0.70 15.16 -1.88
N GLN A 285 -0.94 15.50 -0.61
CA GLN A 285 -1.02 14.52 0.49
C GLN A 285 -2.14 13.51 0.26
N LYS A 286 -3.33 13.97 -0.15
CA LYS A 286 -4.46 13.09 -0.48
C LYS A 286 -4.21 12.25 -1.72
N LEU A 287 -3.48 12.80 -2.70
CA LEU A 287 -3.08 12.06 -3.89
C LEU A 287 -2.17 10.90 -3.52
N HIS A 288 -1.19 11.15 -2.63
CA HIS A 288 -0.30 10.11 -2.12
C HIS A 288 -1.02 9.09 -1.26
N GLU A 289 -2.01 9.49 -0.46
CA GLU A 289 -2.86 8.55 0.29
C GLU A 289 -3.68 7.64 -0.65
N LEU A 290 -4.32 8.23 -1.67
CA LEU A 290 -5.06 7.47 -2.68
C LEU A 290 -4.16 6.47 -3.40
N ARG A 291 -3.02 6.94 -3.93
CA ARG A 291 -2.02 6.08 -4.61
C ARG A 291 -1.48 4.99 -3.70
N ASN A 292 -1.27 5.26 -2.41
CA ASN A 292 -0.84 4.25 -1.43
C ASN A 292 -1.87 3.12 -1.30
N ASN A 293 -3.15 3.46 -1.16
CA ASN A 293 -4.21 2.45 -1.03
C ASN A 293 -4.41 1.66 -2.34
N ILE A 294 -4.30 2.31 -3.52
CA ILE A 294 -4.32 1.61 -4.81
C ILE A 294 -3.15 0.63 -4.93
N VAL A 295 -1.94 1.08 -4.57
CA VAL A 295 -0.74 0.23 -4.58
C VAL A 295 -0.92 -0.99 -3.68
N ASN A 296 -1.49 -0.82 -2.49
CA ASN A 296 -1.77 -1.93 -1.59
C ASN A 296 -2.70 -2.96 -2.23
N VAL A 297 -3.81 -2.53 -2.85
CA VAL A 297 -4.69 -3.43 -3.62
C VAL A 297 -3.94 -4.11 -4.75
N LEU A 298 -3.12 -3.38 -5.52
CA LEU A 298 -2.34 -3.98 -6.62
C LEU A 298 -1.35 -5.04 -6.14
N VAL A 299 -0.84 -4.96 -4.91
CA VAL A 299 0.03 -6.02 -4.35
C VAL A 299 -0.68 -7.37 -4.35
N SER A 300 -1.97 -7.44 -4.02
CA SER A 300 -2.75 -8.69 -4.00
C SER A 300 -3.27 -9.12 -5.37
N VAL A 301 -3.31 -8.24 -6.39
CA VAL A 301 -3.80 -8.57 -7.74
C VAL A 301 -2.81 -9.49 -8.48
N PRO A 302 -3.23 -10.62 -9.07
CA PRO A 302 -2.37 -11.50 -9.85
C PRO A 302 -1.71 -10.80 -11.05
N SER A 303 -0.46 -11.16 -11.34
CA SER A 303 0.37 -10.48 -12.35
C SER A 303 -0.22 -10.49 -13.78
N LYS A 304 -1.10 -11.46 -14.10
CA LYS A 304 -1.77 -11.57 -15.41
C LYS A 304 -2.71 -10.39 -15.72
N PHE A 305 -3.20 -9.68 -14.70
CA PHE A 305 -4.12 -8.56 -14.87
C PHE A 305 -3.45 -7.19 -15.01
N TYR A 306 -2.15 -7.08 -14.77
CA TYR A 306 -1.44 -5.81 -14.90
C TYR A 306 -1.56 -5.15 -16.28
N PRO A 307 -1.60 -5.86 -17.42
CA PRO A 307 -1.80 -5.23 -18.73
C PRO A 307 -3.04 -4.32 -18.83
N TYR A 308 -4.07 -4.53 -18.01
CA TYR A 308 -5.28 -3.68 -17.95
C TYR A 308 -5.05 -2.31 -17.31
N LEU A 309 -3.89 -2.06 -16.68
CA LEU A 309 -3.47 -0.72 -16.24
C LEU A 309 -3.13 0.23 -17.41
N THR A 310 -2.89 -0.32 -18.59
CA THR A 310 -2.47 0.46 -19.77
C THR A 310 -3.28 0.01 -20.98
N PRO A 311 -4.57 0.41 -21.04
CA PRO A 311 -5.40 0.15 -22.21
C PRO A 311 -4.82 0.87 -23.43
N ASP A 312 -5.22 0.41 -24.61
CA ASP A 312 -5.04 1.17 -25.85
C ASP A 312 -5.98 2.40 -25.79
N PHE A 313 -5.52 3.53 -26.31
CA PHE A 313 -6.30 4.77 -26.32
C PHE A 313 -7.22 4.83 -27.55
N ASN A 314 -8.36 5.50 -27.43
CA ASN A 314 -9.34 5.62 -28.50
C ASN A 314 -8.88 6.59 -29.61
N GLU A 315 -9.50 6.50 -30.80
CA GLU A 315 -9.24 7.44 -31.90
C GLU A 315 -9.60 8.89 -31.47
N GLY A 316 -8.57 9.74 -31.32
CA GLY A 316 -8.72 11.16 -30.94
C GLY A 316 -8.18 11.50 -29.54
N GLU A 317 -8.00 10.51 -28.68
CA GLU A 317 -7.31 10.68 -27.40
C GLU A 317 -5.81 10.92 -27.61
N LYS A 318 -5.23 11.85 -26.84
CA LYS A 318 -3.80 12.17 -26.88
C LYS A 318 -3.20 12.07 -25.48
N PRO A 319 -2.95 10.85 -24.99
CA PRO A 319 -2.36 10.68 -23.67
C PRO A 319 -0.99 11.36 -23.61
N GLN A 320 -0.65 11.90 -22.43
CA GLN A 320 0.65 12.56 -22.24
C GLN A 320 1.79 11.55 -22.32
N TYR A 321 1.56 10.34 -21.80
CA TYR A 321 2.56 9.28 -21.71
C TYR A 321 2.14 8.09 -22.55
N VAL A 322 2.86 7.84 -23.64
CA VAL A 322 2.51 6.79 -24.62
C VAL A 322 3.70 5.89 -24.89
N TYR A 323 3.42 4.58 -25.00
CA TYR A 323 4.40 3.61 -25.46
C TYR A 323 3.71 2.47 -26.21
N ASP A 324 4.12 2.20 -27.45
CA ASP A 324 3.63 1.08 -28.27
C ASP A 324 2.09 1.02 -28.29
N THR A 325 1.48 2.14 -28.70
CA THR A 325 0.02 2.41 -28.76
C THR A 325 -0.77 2.32 -27.46
N LYS A 326 -0.10 2.16 -26.32
CA LYS A 326 -0.76 2.09 -25.00
C LYS A 326 -0.63 3.39 -24.21
N ASN A 327 -1.68 3.73 -23.47
CA ASN A 327 -1.64 4.80 -22.48
C ASN A 327 -0.82 4.34 -21.25
N MET A 328 0.27 5.04 -20.94
CA MET A 328 1.18 4.74 -19.84
C MET A 328 0.98 5.63 -18.60
N GLU A 329 -0.06 6.46 -18.55
CA GLU A 329 -0.34 7.38 -17.43
C GLU A 329 -0.40 6.68 -16.08
N SER A 330 -1.06 5.52 -15.99
CA SER A 330 -1.10 4.74 -14.74
C SER A 330 0.28 4.29 -14.29
N ILE A 331 1.12 3.83 -15.22
CA ILE A 331 2.51 3.44 -14.90
C ILE A 331 3.33 4.67 -14.50
N GLN A 332 3.11 5.80 -15.17
CA GLN A 332 3.78 7.05 -14.81
C GLN A 332 3.37 7.56 -13.43
N SER A 333 2.09 7.49 -13.06
CA SER A 333 1.60 7.79 -11.71
C SER A 333 2.28 6.92 -10.65
N LEU A 334 2.51 5.63 -10.93
CA LEU A 334 3.25 4.73 -10.04
C LEU A 334 4.74 5.09 -9.93
N ILE A 335 5.39 5.51 -11.01
CA ILE A 335 6.79 5.99 -11.01
C ILE A 335 6.91 7.27 -10.17
N GLN A 336 6.01 8.23 -10.37
CA GLN A 336 5.97 9.47 -9.59
C GLN A 336 5.76 9.18 -8.10
N PHE A 337 4.87 8.25 -7.77
CA PHE A 337 4.66 7.82 -6.39
C PHE A 337 5.91 7.18 -5.79
N LEU A 338 6.59 6.29 -6.52
CA LEU A 338 7.87 5.72 -6.08
C LEU A 338 8.90 6.83 -5.82
N LEU A 339 9.04 7.81 -6.71
CA LEU A 339 10.00 8.91 -6.56
C LEU A 339 9.70 9.75 -5.31
N HIS A 340 8.43 10.06 -5.07
CA HIS A 340 8.00 10.75 -3.85
C HIS A 340 8.39 9.94 -2.61
N ARG A 341 8.10 8.63 -2.59
CA ARG A 341 8.45 7.73 -1.49
C ARG A 341 9.96 7.69 -1.26
N LEU A 342 10.76 7.52 -2.31
CA LEU A 342 12.23 7.54 -2.17
C LEU A 342 12.76 8.85 -1.57
N THR A 343 12.09 9.97 -1.82
CA THR A 343 12.47 11.28 -1.29
C THR A 343 12.14 11.40 0.21
N ILE A 344 10.92 11.06 0.63
CA ILE A 344 10.48 11.23 2.03
C ILE A 344 11.07 10.19 2.99
N THR A 345 11.45 9.01 2.49
CA THR A 345 11.77 7.88 3.37
C THR A 345 13.26 7.79 3.73
N THR A 346 14.09 8.73 3.28
CA THR A 346 15.56 8.72 3.48
C THR A 346 16.02 8.63 4.94
N ASN A 347 15.17 9.00 5.91
CA ASN A 347 15.50 9.01 7.34
C ASN A 347 14.44 8.34 8.26
N THR A 348 13.52 7.54 7.72
CA THR A 348 12.40 6.97 8.48
C THR A 348 12.68 5.52 8.91
N SER A 349 12.29 5.14 10.14
CA SER A 349 12.40 3.76 10.64
C SER A 349 11.56 2.75 9.84
N ASN A 350 10.49 3.22 9.19
CA ASN A 350 9.51 2.35 8.54
C ASN A 350 9.74 2.20 7.03
N GLN A 351 10.96 2.37 6.53
CA GLN A 351 11.28 2.33 5.10
C GLN A 351 10.63 1.15 4.33
N ASN A 352 10.58 -0.03 4.96
CA ASN A 352 9.95 -1.22 4.40
C ASN A 352 8.47 -1.05 4.09
N GLU A 353 7.69 -0.56 5.06
CA GLU A 353 6.24 -0.35 4.90
C GLU A 353 5.98 0.63 3.76
N TYR A 354 6.88 1.59 3.57
CA TYR A 354 6.70 2.64 2.59
C TYR A 354 7.10 2.22 1.16
N LEU A 355 8.20 1.49 1.00
CA LEU A 355 8.80 1.18 -0.31
C LEU A 355 8.43 -0.22 -0.85
N CYS A 356 8.27 -1.22 0.02
CA CYS A 356 8.05 -2.59 -0.44
C CYS A 356 6.77 -2.76 -1.29
N PRO A 357 5.61 -2.17 -0.94
CA PRO A 357 4.40 -2.33 -1.74
C PRO A 357 4.57 -1.82 -3.18
N ILE A 358 5.08 -0.58 -3.35
CA ILE A 358 5.25 0.02 -4.68
C ILE A 358 6.33 -0.70 -5.51
N LEU A 359 7.43 -1.12 -4.88
CA LEU A 359 8.46 -1.93 -5.57
C LEU A 359 7.92 -3.30 -5.99
N THR A 360 7.05 -3.91 -5.19
CA THR A 360 6.39 -5.18 -5.53
C THR A 360 5.49 -5.01 -6.75
N VAL A 361 4.66 -3.96 -6.76
CA VAL A 361 3.78 -3.63 -7.90
C VAL A 361 4.58 -3.40 -9.18
N LEU A 362 5.66 -2.63 -9.13
CA LEU A 362 6.51 -2.35 -10.30
C LEU A 362 7.27 -3.59 -10.78
N ASN A 363 7.72 -4.46 -9.87
CA ASN A 363 8.29 -5.77 -10.21
C ASN A 363 7.29 -6.65 -10.95
N LYS A 364 6.06 -6.78 -10.41
CA LYS A 364 4.97 -7.57 -11.02
C LYS A 364 4.62 -7.04 -12.40
N SER A 365 4.42 -5.72 -12.52
CA SER A 365 4.15 -5.00 -13.77
C SER A 365 5.23 -5.24 -14.84
N ALA A 366 6.51 -5.03 -14.49
CA ALA A 366 7.62 -5.19 -15.44
C ALA A 366 7.86 -6.66 -15.83
N ARG A 367 7.54 -7.61 -14.96
CA ARG A 367 7.68 -9.04 -15.26
C ARG A 367 6.60 -9.52 -16.22
N SER A 368 5.33 -9.18 -15.96
CA SER A 368 4.20 -9.71 -16.73
C SER A 368 3.90 -8.95 -18.03
N CYS A 369 4.20 -7.66 -18.10
CA CYS A 369 3.89 -6.85 -19.28
C CYS A 369 5.15 -6.33 -19.97
N ARG A 370 5.35 -6.74 -21.23
CA ARG A 370 6.49 -6.28 -22.07
C ARG A 370 6.50 -4.77 -22.26
N ALA A 371 5.34 -4.16 -22.51
CA ALA A 371 5.21 -2.72 -22.73
C ALA A 371 5.60 -1.96 -21.47
N HIS A 372 5.09 -2.37 -20.30
CA HIS A 372 5.47 -1.79 -19.00
C HIS A 372 6.97 -1.89 -18.75
N ARG A 373 7.56 -3.08 -18.95
CA ARG A 373 9.00 -3.27 -18.75
C ARG A 373 9.83 -2.31 -19.61
N LYS A 374 9.47 -2.14 -20.88
CA LYS A 374 10.22 -1.28 -21.80
C LYS A 374 10.04 0.20 -21.47
N TYR A 375 8.83 0.62 -21.12
CA TYR A 375 8.55 1.98 -20.66
C TYR A 375 9.29 2.30 -19.35
N LEU A 376 9.14 1.45 -18.33
CA LEU A 376 9.89 1.55 -17.06
C LEU A 376 11.41 1.55 -17.29
N ARG A 377 11.90 0.79 -18.26
CA ARG A 377 13.31 0.76 -18.61
C ARG A 377 13.80 2.08 -19.24
N GLN A 378 12.95 2.81 -19.94
CA GLN A 378 13.27 4.15 -20.49
C GLN A 378 13.32 5.19 -19.38
N GLU A 379 12.35 5.18 -18.47
CA GLU A 379 12.25 6.13 -17.36
C GLU A 379 13.31 5.88 -16.26
N VAL A 380 13.52 4.61 -15.88
CA VAL A 380 14.39 4.26 -14.74
C VAL A 380 15.86 4.17 -15.16
N LEU A 381 16.18 3.62 -16.32
CA LEU A 381 17.56 3.34 -16.76
C LEU A 381 17.86 3.92 -18.15
N PRO A 382 17.63 5.22 -18.42
CA PRO A 382 17.85 5.78 -19.76
C PRO A 382 19.26 5.48 -20.29
N PRO A 383 19.47 5.45 -21.63
CA PRO A 383 20.80 5.26 -22.22
C PRO A 383 21.87 6.12 -21.53
N LEU A 384 22.98 5.49 -21.15
CA LEU A 384 24.02 6.15 -20.35
C LEU A 384 24.75 7.17 -21.22
N ARG A 385 24.80 8.43 -20.77
CA ARG A 385 25.62 9.46 -21.40
C ARG A 385 26.80 9.83 -20.50
N ASP A 386 26.51 10.35 -19.31
CA ASP A 386 27.54 10.61 -18.29
C ASP A 386 27.81 9.36 -17.44
N VAL A 387 29.05 8.86 -17.54
CA VAL A 387 29.59 7.75 -16.74
C VAL A 387 30.79 8.18 -15.88
N SER A 388 30.99 9.48 -15.66
CA SER A 388 32.06 10.01 -14.81
C SER A 388 31.82 9.80 -13.32
N ARG A 389 30.56 9.65 -12.92
CA ARG A 389 30.13 9.50 -11.53
C ARG A 389 29.65 8.07 -11.25
N PRO A 390 29.87 7.55 -10.02
CA PRO A 390 29.33 6.25 -9.61
C PRO A 390 27.80 6.18 -9.77
N PRO A 391 27.23 5.01 -10.13
CA PRO A 391 25.79 4.82 -10.34
C PRO A 391 24.91 5.25 -9.17
N GLU A 392 25.38 5.13 -7.93
CA GLU A 392 24.65 5.50 -6.72
C GLU A 392 24.72 7.01 -6.37
N LYS A 393 25.55 7.79 -7.08
CA LYS A 393 25.70 9.23 -6.87
C LYS A 393 24.87 10.04 -7.87
N GLY A 394 23.94 10.85 -7.35
CA GLY A 394 23.07 11.72 -8.13
C GLY A 394 21.62 11.73 -7.62
N SER A 395 20.74 12.45 -8.31
CA SER A 395 19.33 12.63 -7.94
C SER A 395 18.35 11.86 -8.82
N THR A 396 18.80 11.26 -9.92
CA THR A 396 17.91 10.50 -10.82
C THR A 396 17.34 9.26 -10.14
N LEU A 397 16.23 8.72 -10.66
CA LEU A 397 15.61 7.50 -10.15
C LEU A 397 16.60 6.32 -10.14
N ARG A 398 17.41 6.17 -11.21
CA ARG A 398 18.53 5.21 -11.25
C ARG A 398 19.43 5.37 -10.03
N ASN A 399 19.88 6.59 -9.74
CA ASN A 399 20.84 6.83 -8.66
C ASN A 399 20.24 6.50 -7.29
N GLN A 400 19.00 6.90 -7.07
CA GLN A 400 18.27 6.62 -5.83
C GLN A 400 18.11 5.10 -5.62
N LEU A 401 17.72 4.35 -6.66
CA LEU A 401 17.62 2.89 -6.59
C LEU A 401 18.98 2.21 -6.42
N CYS A 402 20.04 2.70 -7.10
CA CYS A 402 21.39 2.13 -6.94
C CYS A 402 21.91 2.28 -5.50
N ARG A 403 21.59 3.36 -4.79
CA ARG A 403 21.90 3.48 -3.35
C ARG A 403 21.23 2.40 -2.51
N LEU A 404 20.02 2.00 -2.87
CA LEU A 404 19.29 0.96 -2.14
C LEU A 404 19.82 -0.46 -2.41
N LEU A 405 20.70 -0.67 -3.39
CA LEU A 405 21.35 -1.99 -3.58
C LEU A 405 22.31 -2.37 -2.45
N THR A 406 22.75 -1.39 -1.65
CA THR A 406 23.68 -1.60 -0.52
C THR A 406 23.05 -1.25 0.83
N THR A 407 21.73 -1.06 0.89
CA THR A 407 21.01 -0.83 2.15
C THR A 407 21.09 -2.06 3.06
N PRO A 408 21.18 -1.88 4.40
CA PRO A 408 21.12 -3.00 5.35
C PRO A 408 19.74 -3.67 5.37
N ILE A 409 18.71 -3.01 4.84
CA ILE A 409 17.33 -3.52 4.84
C ILE A 409 17.13 -4.49 3.68
N THR A 410 17.26 -5.78 3.96
CA THR A 410 17.28 -6.85 2.95
C THR A 410 16.04 -6.89 2.05
N ALA A 411 14.84 -6.68 2.61
CA ALA A 411 13.59 -6.70 1.83
C ALA A 411 13.60 -5.64 0.71
N ILE A 412 14.00 -4.40 1.01
CA ILE A 412 14.11 -3.33 0.01
C ILE A 412 15.23 -3.64 -0.97
N ARG A 413 16.41 -4.03 -0.48
CA ARG A 413 17.57 -4.36 -1.30
C ARG A 413 17.20 -5.39 -2.37
N ASP A 414 16.54 -6.48 -1.94
CA ASP A 414 16.21 -7.61 -2.80
C ASP A 414 15.14 -7.21 -3.83
N LEU A 415 14.11 -6.45 -3.43
CA LEU A 415 13.08 -5.92 -4.33
C LEU A 415 13.65 -4.95 -5.37
N VAL A 416 14.56 -4.05 -4.98
CA VAL A 416 15.22 -3.10 -5.90
C VAL A 416 16.14 -3.84 -6.86
N ALA A 417 16.93 -4.78 -6.36
CA ALA A 417 17.84 -5.57 -7.19
C ALA A 417 17.08 -6.39 -8.23
N GLU A 418 15.98 -7.05 -7.81
CA GLU A 418 15.09 -7.77 -8.73
C GLU A 418 14.49 -6.83 -9.79
N PHE A 419 14.02 -5.65 -9.38
CA PHE A 419 13.42 -4.68 -10.29
C PHE A 419 14.40 -4.24 -11.38
N LEU A 420 15.61 -3.81 -10.97
CA LEU A 420 16.65 -3.42 -11.92
C LEU A 420 17.08 -4.58 -12.82
N PHE A 421 17.13 -5.81 -12.30
CA PHE A 421 17.48 -6.99 -13.07
C PHE A 421 16.41 -7.33 -14.12
N ILE A 422 15.12 -7.26 -13.79
CA ILE A 422 14.00 -7.42 -14.75
C ILE A 422 14.13 -6.37 -15.87
N LEU A 423 14.34 -5.09 -15.52
CA LEU A 423 14.50 -4.02 -16.52
C LEU A 423 15.71 -4.27 -17.43
N CYS A 424 16.75 -4.94 -16.90
CA CYS A 424 17.93 -5.38 -17.65
C CYS A 424 17.71 -6.70 -18.43
N LYS A 425 16.47 -7.17 -18.60
CA LYS A 425 16.12 -8.46 -19.22
C LYS A 425 16.82 -9.65 -18.56
N GLU A 426 17.08 -9.54 -17.26
CA GLU A 426 17.81 -10.53 -16.46
C GLU A 426 19.19 -10.89 -17.07
N LYS A 427 19.85 -9.92 -17.73
CA LYS A 427 21.21 -10.07 -18.27
C LYS A 427 22.23 -9.44 -17.32
N VAL A 428 23.18 -10.24 -16.83
CA VAL A 428 24.21 -9.79 -15.88
C VAL A 428 25.00 -8.60 -16.43
N GLY A 429 25.47 -8.67 -17.67
CA GLY A 429 26.25 -7.59 -18.29
C GLY A 429 25.48 -6.26 -18.38
N ARG A 430 24.16 -6.30 -18.63
CA ARG A 430 23.33 -5.09 -18.65
C ARG A 430 23.15 -4.52 -17.25
N MET A 431 22.90 -5.37 -16.25
CA MET A 431 22.80 -4.93 -14.87
C MET A 431 24.09 -4.27 -14.41
N VAL A 432 25.25 -4.90 -14.66
CA VAL A 432 26.57 -4.36 -14.32
C VAL A 432 26.84 -3.02 -15.00
N LYS A 433 26.52 -2.89 -16.31
CA LYS A 433 26.63 -1.61 -17.03
C LYS A 433 25.89 -0.47 -16.32
N TYR A 434 24.67 -0.73 -15.84
CA TYR A 434 23.82 0.31 -15.26
C TYR A 434 24.04 0.54 -13.77
N THR A 435 24.49 -0.45 -13.02
CA THR A 435 24.54 -0.41 -11.55
C THR A 435 25.94 -0.49 -10.97
N GLY A 436 26.94 -0.93 -11.74
CA GLY A 436 28.27 -1.30 -11.24
C GLY A 436 28.25 -2.66 -10.54
N PHE A 437 29.27 -3.47 -10.78
CA PHE A 437 29.33 -4.83 -10.23
C PHE A 437 29.35 -4.83 -8.69
N GLY A 438 30.01 -3.86 -8.05
CA GLY A 438 30.05 -3.76 -6.59
C GLY A 438 28.66 -3.64 -5.96
N ASN A 439 27.77 -2.85 -6.57
CA ASN A 439 26.39 -2.69 -6.11
C ASN A 439 25.53 -3.93 -6.43
N ALA A 440 25.76 -4.59 -7.58
CA ALA A 440 24.99 -5.77 -8.00
C ALA A 440 25.46 -7.10 -7.39
N ALA A 441 26.70 -7.17 -6.88
CA ALA A 441 27.37 -8.41 -6.51
C ALA A 441 26.58 -9.27 -5.52
N GLY A 442 25.96 -8.64 -4.51
CA GLY A 442 25.15 -9.36 -3.52
C GLY A 442 23.96 -10.10 -4.14
N HIS A 443 23.23 -9.44 -5.05
CA HIS A 443 22.10 -10.04 -5.75
C HIS A 443 22.55 -11.15 -6.71
N LEU A 444 23.64 -10.91 -7.47
CA LEU A 444 24.20 -11.90 -8.38
C LEU A 444 24.70 -13.14 -7.63
N ALA A 445 25.32 -12.97 -6.46
CA ALA A 445 25.73 -14.07 -5.59
C ALA A 445 24.52 -14.90 -5.12
N GLN A 446 23.45 -14.25 -4.65
CA GLN A 446 22.23 -14.93 -4.20
C GLN A 446 21.56 -15.75 -5.33
N LYS A 447 21.56 -15.21 -6.55
CA LYS A 447 20.98 -15.86 -7.74
C LYS A 447 21.91 -16.89 -8.40
N GLY A 448 23.15 -17.05 -7.94
CA GLY A 448 24.12 -17.96 -8.57
C GLY A 448 24.59 -17.50 -9.95
N LEU A 449 24.79 -16.19 -10.13
CA LEU A 449 25.12 -15.56 -11.41
C LEU A 449 26.49 -14.86 -11.41
N LEU A 450 27.38 -15.19 -10.46
CA LEU A 450 28.72 -14.58 -10.38
C LEU A 450 29.64 -14.99 -11.56
N SER A 451 29.42 -16.17 -12.14
CA SER A 451 30.12 -16.61 -13.37
C SER A 451 29.64 -15.89 -14.63
N GLY A 452 28.72 -14.93 -14.51
CA GLY A 452 28.03 -14.30 -15.63
C GLY A 452 26.86 -15.15 -16.14
N GLY A 453 26.23 -14.69 -17.22
CA GLY A 453 25.10 -15.37 -17.85
C GLY A 453 23.79 -14.59 -17.79
N ARG A 454 22.68 -15.33 -17.74
CA ARG A 454 21.31 -14.84 -17.83
C ARG A 454 20.45 -15.51 -16.78
N GLY A 455 19.48 -14.79 -16.23
CA GLY A 455 18.41 -15.37 -15.42
C GLY A 455 17.57 -16.41 -16.19
N PRO A 456 16.69 -17.13 -15.49
CA PRO A 456 15.93 -18.24 -16.06
C PRO A 456 14.92 -17.80 -17.14
N VAL A 457 14.56 -16.51 -17.20
CA VAL A 457 13.51 -16.03 -18.11
C VAL A 457 14.07 -15.65 -19.50
N VAL A 458 13.49 -16.25 -20.55
CA VAL A 458 13.85 -15.98 -21.94
C VAL A 458 13.03 -14.81 -22.51
N TYR A 459 13.64 -13.63 -22.51
CA TYR A 459 13.14 -12.43 -23.20
C TYR A 459 13.56 -12.37 -24.69
N SER A 460 12.75 -11.73 -25.53
CA SER A 460 13.04 -11.52 -26.96
C SER A 460 14.32 -10.71 -27.22
N SER A 461 15.05 -11.07 -28.27
CA SER A 461 16.33 -10.48 -28.72
C SER A 461 16.24 -9.08 -29.31
N SER A 462 15.05 -8.57 -29.68
CA SER A 462 14.88 -7.41 -30.57
C SER A 462 15.21 -6.00 -30.00
N SER A 463 16.01 -5.87 -28.94
CA SER A 463 16.54 -4.56 -28.54
C SER A 463 17.84 -4.74 -27.75
N GLU A 464 18.94 -4.57 -28.47
CA GLU A 464 20.28 -4.88 -27.96
C GLU A 464 21.20 -3.68 -27.87
N ASP A 465 21.03 -2.65 -28.70
CA ASP A 465 21.92 -1.50 -28.65
C ASP A 465 21.28 -0.32 -27.90
N SER A 466 21.81 -0.05 -26.71
CA SER A 466 21.52 1.15 -25.93
C SER A 466 22.81 1.88 -25.59
N ASP A 467 23.88 1.61 -26.36
CA ASP A 467 25.16 2.26 -26.22
C ASP A 467 25.04 3.60 -26.94
N THR A 468 25.32 4.68 -26.22
CA THR A 468 25.42 6.01 -26.83
C THR A 468 26.86 6.22 -27.28
N GLU A 469 27.07 7.18 -28.17
CA GLU A 469 28.42 7.55 -28.63
C GLU A 469 29.32 7.91 -27.43
N GLU A 470 28.80 8.68 -26.47
CA GLU A 470 29.54 9.08 -25.26
C GLU A 470 29.91 7.88 -24.38
N TYR A 471 29.02 6.88 -24.29
CA TYR A 471 29.30 5.67 -23.54
C TYR A 471 30.40 4.82 -24.20
N LEU A 472 30.35 4.67 -25.53
CA LEU A 472 31.34 3.89 -26.28
C LEU A 472 32.74 4.51 -26.18
N GLU A 473 32.84 5.84 -26.22
CA GLU A 473 34.11 6.56 -26.00
C GLU A 473 34.68 6.34 -24.60
N ALA A 474 33.81 6.35 -23.59
CA ALA A 474 34.20 6.16 -22.19
C ALA A 474 34.47 4.69 -21.82
N GLN A 475 33.86 3.73 -22.52
CA GLN A 475 33.86 2.30 -22.20
C GLN A 475 35.23 1.71 -21.85
N PRO A 476 36.33 2.02 -22.57
CA PRO A 476 37.66 1.50 -22.25
C PRO A 476 38.19 1.93 -20.87
N HIS A 477 37.67 3.04 -20.34
CA HIS A 477 38.11 3.67 -19.08
C HIS A 477 37.17 3.41 -17.91
N ILE A 478 36.06 2.69 -18.12
CA ILE A 478 35.09 2.35 -17.07
C ILE A 478 35.64 1.20 -16.23
N ASP A 479 35.67 1.39 -14.90
CA ASP A 479 35.91 0.30 -13.97
C ASP A 479 34.59 -0.45 -13.73
N PRO A 480 34.44 -1.73 -14.14
CA PRO A 480 33.18 -2.46 -13.99
C PRO A 480 32.75 -2.65 -12.54
N VAL A 481 33.68 -2.61 -11.57
CA VAL A 481 33.37 -2.75 -10.14
C VAL A 481 32.61 -1.52 -9.66
N VAL A 482 33.05 -0.33 -10.05
CA VAL A 482 32.42 0.93 -9.64
C VAL A 482 31.30 1.35 -10.58
N GLY A 483 31.37 0.97 -11.85
CA GLY A 483 30.43 1.39 -12.89
C GLY A 483 30.61 2.85 -13.33
N CYS A 484 31.81 3.43 -13.15
CA CYS A 484 32.16 4.76 -13.64
C CYS A 484 33.59 4.79 -14.18
N THR A 485 33.91 5.83 -14.95
CA THR A 485 35.30 6.08 -15.38
C THR A 485 36.16 6.44 -14.17
N ARG A 486 37.41 5.98 -14.18
CA ARG A 486 38.41 6.35 -13.19
C ARG A 486 39.53 7.13 -13.87
N PRO A 487 40.10 8.14 -13.21
CA PRO A 487 41.34 8.72 -13.68
C PRO A 487 42.40 7.61 -13.77
N PRO A 488 43.40 7.75 -14.67
CA PRO A 488 44.51 6.81 -14.75
C PRO A 488 45.11 6.58 -13.37
N ARG A 489 45.27 5.31 -12.96
CA ARG A 489 45.86 4.99 -11.66
C ARG A 489 47.29 5.49 -11.64
N VAL A 490 47.62 6.40 -10.72
CA VAL A 490 48.99 6.76 -10.41
C VAL A 490 49.68 5.52 -9.83
N ASN A 491 50.92 5.24 -10.24
CA ASN A 491 51.64 4.08 -9.74
C ASN A 491 51.92 4.29 -8.24
N PRO A 492 51.34 3.50 -7.33
CA PRO A 492 51.51 3.70 -5.89
C PRO A 492 52.95 3.43 -5.43
N PHE A 493 53.77 2.81 -6.28
CA PHE A 493 55.19 2.52 -6.03
C PHE A 493 56.13 3.55 -6.68
N GLU A 494 55.59 4.60 -7.31
CA GLU A 494 56.38 5.69 -7.88
C GLU A 494 57.12 6.43 -6.76
N GLY A 495 58.43 6.56 -6.88
CA GLY A 495 59.29 7.18 -5.86
C GLY A 495 59.71 6.26 -4.69
N MET A 496 59.26 5.00 -4.66
CA MET A 496 59.71 4.02 -3.65
C MET A 496 60.96 3.25 -4.13
N THR A 497 61.90 2.98 -3.22
CA THR A 497 63.02 2.06 -3.47
C THR A 497 62.54 0.60 -3.48
N GLU A 498 63.29 -0.32 -4.08
CA GLU A 498 62.92 -1.76 -4.09
C GLU A 498 62.76 -2.32 -2.67
N GLU A 499 63.64 -1.95 -1.74
CA GLU A 499 63.55 -2.34 -0.33
C GLU A 499 62.23 -1.86 0.33
N GLN A 500 61.77 -0.66 0.00
CA GLN A 500 60.49 -0.13 0.49
C GLN A 500 59.30 -0.88 -0.11
N LYS A 501 59.38 -1.25 -1.39
CA LYS A 501 58.34 -2.06 -2.05
C LYS A 501 58.24 -3.44 -1.41
N GLU A 502 59.38 -4.10 -1.16
CA GLU A 502 59.42 -5.40 -0.48
C GLU A 502 58.87 -5.31 0.95
N TYR A 503 59.24 -4.26 1.69
CA TYR A 503 58.74 -4.03 3.05
C TYR A 503 57.22 -3.86 3.10
N GLU A 504 56.64 -3.01 2.24
CA GLU A 504 55.18 -2.83 2.18
C GLU A 504 54.47 -4.09 1.65
N ALA A 505 55.07 -4.84 0.73
CA ALA A 505 54.53 -6.13 0.28
C ALA A 505 54.47 -7.15 1.43
N MET A 506 55.55 -7.27 2.22
CA MET A 506 55.59 -8.19 3.37
C MET A 506 54.59 -7.79 4.47
N LYS A 507 54.42 -6.48 4.68
CA LYS A 507 53.40 -5.94 5.58
C LYS A 507 51.98 -6.27 5.11
N LEU A 508 51.71 -6.18 3.80
CA LEU A 508 50.41 -6.57 3.24
C LEU A 508 50.14 -8.07 3.41
N VAL A 509 51.14 -8.93 3.19
CA VAL A 509 51.03 -10.38 3.43
C VAL A 509 50.70 -10.66 4.88
N ASN A 510 51.43 -10.06 5.83
CA ASN A 510 51.18 -10.23 7.25
C ASN A 510 49.77 -9.77 7.67
N LEU A 511 49.26 -8.68 7.08
CA LEU A 511 47.89 -8.22 7.31
C LEU A 511 46.86 -9.21 6.75
N PHE A 512 47.09 -9.74 5.55
CA PHE A 512 46.20 -10.72 4.93
C PHE A 512 46.17 -12.04 5.73
N ASP A 513 47.33 -12.55 6.13
CA ASP A 513 47.45 -13.75 6.96
C ASP A 513 46.76 -13.56 8.32
N LYS A 514 46.87 -12.37 8.92
CA LYS A 514 46.14 -12.03 10.14
C LYS A 514 44.63 -12.03 9.92
N MET A 515 44.13 -11.49 8.80
CA MET A 515 42.69 -11.48 8.49
C MET A 515 42.13 -12.89 8.23
N VAL A 516 42.90 -13.74 7.56
CA VAL A 516 42.52 -15.14 7.29
C VAL A 516 42.57 -15.97 8.58
N SER A 517 43.64 -15.88 9.36
CA SER A 517 43.81 -16.64 10.62
C SER A 517 42.82 -16.25 11.72
N THR A 518 42.39 -14.99 11.76
CA THR A 518 41.33 -14.53 12.67
C THR A 518 39.92 -14.90 12.20
N GLY A 519 39.79 -15.50 11.01
CA GLY A 519 38.51 -15.93 10.44
C GLY A 519 37.62 -14.80 9.93
N VAL A 520 38.14 -13.57 9.84
CA VAL A 520 37.41 -12.38 9.37
C VAL A 520 37.13 -12.48 7.86
N VAL A 521 38.07 -13.05 7.09
CA VAL A 521 37.92 -13.25 5.65
C VAL A 521 38.26 -14.69 5.28
N LYS A 522 37.44 -15.30 4.43
CA LYS A 522 37.72 -16.60 3.82
C LYS A 522 37.85 -16.44 2.30
N PRO A 523 38.93 -16.93 1.66
CA PRO A 523 39.01 -17.00 0.21
C PRO A 523 37.84 -17.83 -0.34
N ALA A 524 37.30 -17.42 -1.48
CA ALA A 524 36.20 -18.10 -2.12
C ALA A 524 36.42 -18.20 -3.64
N ARG A 525 35.94 -19.30 -4.23
CA ARG A 525 35.79 -19.46 -5.68
C ARG A 525 34.31 -19.37 -6.06
N VAL A 526 34.02 -19.15 -7.34
CA VAL A 526 32.65 -19.33 -7.84
C VAL A 526 32.43 -20.81 -8.10
N GLY A 527 31.44 -21.40 -7.43
CA GLY A 527 31.06 -22.80 -7.59
C GLY A 527 30.40 -23.08 -8.94
N PRO A 528 30.17 -24.36 -9.28
CA PRO A 528 29.45 -24.75 -10.49
C PRO A 528 27.99 -24.26 -10.51
N ASP A 529 27.43 -23.97 -9.34
CA ASP A 529 26.11 -23.35 -9.15
C ASP A 529 26.14 -21.80 -9.29
N GLY A 530 27.30 -21.22 -9.62
CA GLY A 530 27.51 -19.79 -9.80
C GLY A 530 27.49 -18.97 -8.49
N ARG A 531 27.50 -19.64 -7.32
CA ARG A 531 27.53 -19.03 -5.99
C ARG A 531 28.94 -19.02 -5.41
N PRO A 532 29.25 -18.13 -4.43
CA PRO A 532 30.55 -18.16 -3.77
C PRO A 532 30.69 -19.39 -2.87
N GLN A 533 31.74 -20.20 -3.09
CA GLN A 533 32.10 -21.36 -2.29
C GLN A 533 33.43 -21.08 -1.57
N PRO A 534 33.52 -21.28 -0.24
CA PRO A 534 34.77 -21.10 0.48
C PRO A 534 35.83 -22.09 -0.01
N LEU A 535 37.08 -21.66 0.01
CA LEU A 535 38.23 -22.50 -0.26
C LEU A 535 38.91 -22.88 1.05
N ASP A 536 39.35 -24.12 1.15
CA ASP A 536 40.13 -24.58 2.30
C ASP A 536 41.60 -24.18 2.14
N HIS A 537 42.12 -24.17 0.91
CA HIS A 537 43.48 -23.73 0.63
C HIS A 537 43.59 -22.86 -0.65
N VAL A 538 44.42 -21.80 -0.62
CA VAL A 538 44.60 -20.84 -1.74
C VAL A 538 45.12 -21.51 -3.02
N LEU A 539 45.80 -22.66 -2.90
CA LEU A 539 46.28 -23.43 -4.05
C LEU A 539 45.15 -23.98 -4.93
N GLU A 540 43.96 -24.19 -4.38
CA GLU A 540 42.79 -24.62 -5.15
C GLU A 540 42.34 -23.57 -6.18
N MET A 541 42.76 -22.30 -6.06
CA MET A 541 42.50 -21.27 -7.07
C MET A 541 43.34 -21.44 -8.34
N ARG A 542 44.45 -22.19 -8.30
CA ARG A 542 45.38 -22.36 -9.42
C ARG A 542 44.98 -23.44 -10.41
N GLU A 543 44.07 -24.35 -10.04
CA GLU A 543 43.71 -25.50 -10.86
C GLU A 543 42.83 -25.12 -12.07
N HIS A 544 42.23 -23.93 -12.06
CA HIS A 544 41.43 -23.39 -13.18
C HIS A 544 41.77 -21.92 -13.44
N PRO A 545 42.81 -21.60 -14.24
CA PRO A 545 43.11 -20.22 -14.60
C PRO A 545 41.92 -19.61 -15.37
N PRO A 546 41.54 -18.34 -15.08
CA PRO A 546 40.49 -17.68 -15.85
C PRO A 546 40.97 -17.54 -17.30
N ASN A 547 40.15 -18.00 -18.25
CA ASN A 547 40.29 -17.66 -19.68
C ASN A 547 40.12 -16.14 -19.81
N ARG A 548 41.21 -15.38 -19.63
CA ARG A 548 41.28 -14.00 -20.09
C ARG A 548 41.38 -14.06 -21.62
N PRO A 549 40.41 -13.54 -22.39
CA PRO A 549 40.71 -13.22 -23.78
C PRO A 549 41.87 -12.23 -23.75
N GLN A 550 42.97 -12.57 -24.42
CA GLN A 550 44.01 -11.61 -24.72
C GLN A 550 43.39 -10.55 -25.63
N SER A 551 43.44 -9.31 -25.16
CA SER A 551 43.29 -8.01 -25.86
C SER A 551 42.57 -8.00 -27.20
#